data_AF-A0A409VSV5-F1
#
_entry.id   AF-A0A409VSV5-F1
#
_cell.length_a   1.000
_cell.length_b   1.000
_cell.length_c   1.000
_cell.angle_alpha   90.00
_cell.angle_beta   90.00
_cell.angle_gamma   90.00
#
_symmetry.space_group_name_H-M   'P 1'
#
loop_
_entity.id
_entity.type
_entity.pdbx_description
1 polymer ?
#
loop_
_entity_poly.entity_id
_entity_poly.type
_entity_poly.pdbx_seq_one_letter_code
_entity_poly.pdbx_strand_id
1 'polypeptide(L)'
;MIILSLSPDGLQRHLHTLHQWCKDNYLVLSAPKSAIMIFGPIPRSLPVFHIDNVPLPFTDTFKYVGIVFKSTTRDYFSAHYDRMATLARSSAQALFKLELYVGRNRIPPAVARMLYCATVDCHLISGSDVAPDVSQTAIQDLSRVQKRVLRRILLVSKHTPTAPLFTETGIMPVGPRRVLVLLHALAYYIQQPPTDLLTLALKQAHILRLKKKFNYLSDADYALQTASHSTLSLPSLPHLTPEVIAQLQKDLKNHVWSYLEQEIQQNRRLYLLHDRLEPLQDGSYKHIRSTLRHYLVQVSVPAHRRSLTKLLFGESIYYSMSLHGVSDAQRTCRMCHGHIETPEHALLQCWANERVAAIRRTFTSTLGIAQIYHPVLPLSDESAVFWLKKLIFHYDIVPLTAQFVHNVYRVWSGRQLAADNEENDGGEDDSEIEDGEMDVNENDDDDI
;
A
#
# COMPACT_ATOMS: atom_id res chain seq x y z
N MET A 1 -7.00 0.10 -32.38
CA MET A 1 -6.72 -1.25 -32.92
C MET A 1 -5.21 -1.49 -32.87
N ILE A 2 -4.77 -2.72 -32.64
CA ILE A 2 -3.35 -3.12 -32.69
C ILE A 2 -3.16 -4.07 -33.87
N ILE A 3 -2.08 -3.89 -34.63
CA ILE A 3 -1.63 -4.81 -35.67
C ILE A 3 -0.27 -5.35 -35.26
N LEU A 4 -0.11 -6.67 -35.32
CA LEU A 4 1.16 -7.35 -35.06
C LEU A 4 1.66 -8.00 -36.34
N SER A 5 2.96 -7.90 -36.59
CA SER A 5 3.63 -8.59 -37.71
C SER A 5 5.05 -8.94 -37.31
N LEU A 6 5.54 -10.07 -37.83
CA LEU A 6 6.93 -10.51 -37.65
C LEU A 6 7.84 -10.04 -38.80
N SER A 7 7.29 -9.41 -39.84
CA SER A 7 8.06 -8.86 -40.95
C SER A 7 7.55 -7.47 -41.37
N PRO A 8 8.43 -6.59 -41.89
CA PRO A 8 8.03 -5.29 -42.43
C PRO A 8 6.98 -5.40 -43.54
N ASP A 9 7.19 -6.29 -44.51
CA ASP A 9 6.24 -6.48 -45.62
C ASP A 9 4.88 -7.01 -45.15
N GLY A 10 4.87 -7.83 -44.10
CA GLY A 10 3.63 -8.28 -43.47
C GLY A 10 2.88 -7.13 -42.81
N LEU A 11 3.60 -6.24 -42.14
CA LEU A 11 3.01 -5.08 -41.45
C LEU A 11 2.39 -4.11 -42.46
N GLN A 12 3.12 -3.77 -43.53
CA GLN A 12 2.59 -2.86 -44.56
C GLN A 12 1.36 -3.45 -45.26
N ARG A 13 1.35 -4.77 -45.54
CA ARG A 13 0.16 -5.45 -46.08
C ARG A 13 -1.04 -5.35 -45.14
N HIS A 14 -0.85 -5.59 -43.84
CA HIS A 14 -1.93 -5.45 -42.85
C HIS A 14 -2.46 -4.01 -42.77
N LEU A 15 -1.57 -3.00 -42.84
CA LEU A 15 -1.96 -1.59 -42.87
C LEU A 15 -2.79 -1.25 -44.12
N HIS A 16 -2.39 -1.75 -45.30
CA HIS A 16 -3.17 -1.59 -46.52
C HIS A 16 -4.54 -2.26 -46.44
N THR A 17 -4.61 -3.49 -45.93
CA THR A 17 -5.89 -4.19 -45.76
C THR A 17 -6.81 -3.45 -44.80
N LEU A 18 -6.28 -2.97 -43.68
CA LEU A 18 -7.05 -2.13 -42.75
C LEU A 18 -7.55 -0.86 -43.44
N HIS A 19 -6.68 -0.17 -44.16
CA HIS A 19 -7.02 1.07 -44.86
C HIS A 19 -8.14 0.85 -45.87
N GLN A 20 -8.05 -0.22 -46.66
CA GLN A 20 -9.09 -0.57 -47.62
C GLN A 20 -10.41 -0.87 -46.91
N TRP A 21 -10.38 -1.67 -45.85
CA TRP A 21 -11.58 -1.95 -45.06
C TRP A 21 -12.20 -0.67 -44.48
N CYS A 22 -11.38 0.26 -43.96
CA CYS A 22 -11.86 1.55 -43.50
C CYS A 22 -12.51 2.35 -44.63
N LYS A 23 -11.89 2.41 -45.82
CA LYS A 23 -12.46 3.06 -47.00
C LYS A 23 -13.81 2.46 -47.40
N ASP A 24 -13.91 1.14 -47.44
CA ASP A 24 -15.16 0.43 -47.78
C ASP A 24 -16.27 0.69 -46.76
N ASN A 25 -15.90 1.03 -45.52
CA ASN A 25 -16.82 1.35 -44.43
C ASN A 25 -16.93 2.87 -44.14
N TYR A 26 -16.44 3.73 -45.05
CA TYR A 26 -16.49 5.18 -44.93
C TYR A 26 -15.82 5.74 -43.66
N LEU A 27 -14.73 5.11 -43.22
CA LEU A 27 -13.91 5.51 -42.08
C LEU A 27 -12.53 6.03 -42.55
N VAL A 28 -11.97 6.99 -41.81
CA VAL A 28 -10.64 7.55 -42.06
C VAL A 28 -9.70 7.21 -40.90
N LEU A 29 -8.53 6.66 -41.24
CA LEU A 29 -7.48 6.39 -40.26
C LEU A 29 -6.67 7.65 -39.97
N SER A 30 -6.47 7.93 -38.68
CA SER A 30 -5.66 9.08 -38.25
C SER A 30 -4.19 8.68 -38.13
N ALA A 31 -3.39 8.99 -39.15
CA ALA A 31 -1.93 8.80 -39.10
C ALA A 31 -1.26 9.50 -37.90
N PRO A 32 -1.63 10.74 -37.50
CA PRO A 32 -1.02 11.40 -36.33
C PRO A 32 -1.27 10.70 -34.98
N LYS A 33 -2.29 9.85 -34.90
CA LYS A 33 -2.63 9.06 -33.70
C LYS A 33 -2.12 7.62 -33.77
N SER A 34 -1.43 7.28 -34.86
CA SER A 34 -0.91 5.96 -35.15
C SER A 34 0.61 5.99 -35.06
N ALA A 35 1.20 4.94 -34.49
CA ALA A 35 2.64 4.85 -34.36
C ALA A 35 3.09 3.40 -34.55
N ILE A 36 4.35 3.22 -34.90
CA ILE A 36 4.99 1.92 -35.02
C ILE A 36 5.91 1.69 -33.82
N MET A 37 5.79 0.52 -33.21
CA MET A 37 6.67 0.07 -32.14
C MET A 37 7.42 -1.18 -32.61
N ILE A 38 8.72 -1.25 -32.32
CA ILE A 38 9.55 -2.42 -32.61
C ILE A 38 9.89 -3.10 -31.30
N PHE A 39 9.41 -4.34 -31.12
CA PHE A 39 9.76 -5.19 -29.98
C PHE A 39 10.87 -6.17 -30.40
N GLY A 40 12.00 -6.13 -29.69
CA GLY A 40 13.17 -6.94 -29.97
C GLY A 40 14.32 -6.13 -30.59
N PRO A 41 15.25 -6.79 -31.31
CA PRO A 41 16.41 -6.12 -31.90
C PRO A 41 16.00 -5.04 -32.89
N ILE A 42 16.49 -3.82 -32.69
CA ILE A 42 16.24 -2.69 -33.60
C ILE A 42 17.08 -2.90 -34.88
N PRO A 43 16.47 -2.90 -36.08
CA PRO A 43 17.22 -3.04 -37.33
C PRO A 43 18.07 -1.80 -37.60
N ARG A 44 19.22 -1.99 -38.28
CA ARG A 44 20.13 -0.89 -38.64
C ARG A 44 19.49 0.17 -39.52
N SER A 45 18.59 -0.26 -40.40
CA SER A 45 17.78 0.61 -41.27
C SER A 45 16.31 0.42 -40.92
N LEU A 46 15.65 1.49 -40.47
CA LEU A 46 14.23 1.45 -40.15
C LEU A 46 13.40 1.44 -41.45
N PRO A 47 12.50 0.47 -41.64
CA PRO A 47 11.56 0.49 -42.76
C PRO A 47 10.57 1.65 -42.61
N VAL A 48 10.10 2.21 -43.73
CA VAL A 48 9.08 3.28 -43.70
C VAL A 48 7.70 2.65 -43.92
N PHE A 49 6.79 2.88 -42.96
CA PHE A 49 5.41 2.40 -43.04
C PHE A 49 4.47 3.54 -43.38
N HIS A 50 3.44 3.26 -44.19
CA HIS A 50 2.50 4.27 -44.66
C HIS A 50 1.05 3.89 -44.37
N ILE A 51 0.24 4.89 -44.00
CA ILE A 51 -1.24 4.84 -44.05
C ILE A 51 -1.68 5.98 -44.96
N ASP A 52 -2.39 5.66 -46.04
CA ASP A 52 -2.85 6.65 -47.04
C ASP A 52 -1.73 7.55 -47.58
N ASN A 53 -0.57 6.95 -47.88
CA ASN A 53 0.68 7.64 -48.28
C ASN A 53 1.29 8.57 -47.22
N VAL A 54 0.76 8.60 -46.00
CA VAL A 54 1.34 9.33 -44.87
C VAL A 54 2.29 8.40 -44.12
N PRO A 55 3.57 8.76 -43.93
CA PRO A 55 4.52 7.95 -43.18
C PRO A 55 4.16 7.94 -41.69
N LEU A 56 4.28 6.77 -41.05
CA LEU A 56 4.03 6.62 -39.61
C LEU A 56 5.30 6.81 -38.79
N PRO A 57 5.23 7.54 -37.65
CA PRO A 57 6.37 7.71 -36.76
C PRO A 57 6.66 6.42 -35.99
N PHE A 58 7.94 6.19 -35.72
CA PHE A 58 8.37 5.19 -34.74
C PHE A 58 8.36 5.79 -33.34
N THR A 59 7.90 5.01 -32.37
CA THR A 59 7.98 5.36 -30.95
C THR A 59 8.43 4.14 -30.16
N ASP A 60 9.18 4.38 -29.09
CA ASP A 60 9.50 3.33 -28.12
C ASP A 60 8.42 3.17 -27.05
N THR A 61 7.54 4.17 -26.90
CA THR A 61 6.53 4.25 -25.86
C THR A 61 5.17 4.62 -26.46
N PHE A 62 4.13 3.86 -26.15
CA PHE A 62 2.78 4.13 -26.66
C PHE A 62 1.70 3.76 -25.65
N LYS A 63 0.68 4.60 -25.54
CA LYS A 63 -0.48 4.35 -24.67
C LYS A 63 -1.62 3.75 -25.48
N TYR A 64 -2.06 2.54 -25.11
CA TYR A 64 -3.20 1.88 -25.72
C TYR A 64 -4.20 1.41 -24.66
N VAL A 65 -5.45 1.86 -24.77
CA VAL A 65 -6.55 1.52 -23.84
C VAL A 65 -6.14 1.69 -22.37
N GLY A 66 -5.43 2.79 -22.09
CA GLY A 66 -4.98 3.12 -20.73
C GLY A 66 -3.65 2.47 -20.30
N ILE A 67 -3.16 1.44 -21.00
CA ILE A 67 -1.88 0.78 -20.71
C ILE A 67 -0.75 1.43 -21.51
N VAL A 68 0.38 1.66 -20.85
CA VAL A 68 1.59 2.21 -21.50
C VAL A 68 2.57 1.08 -21.81
N PHE A 69 2.90 0.91 -23.08
CA PHE A 69 3.88 -0.06 -23.54
C PHE A 69 5.23 0.61 -23.75
N LYS A 70 6.31 -0.09 -23.44
CA LYS A 70 7.69 0.31 -23.77
C LYS A 70 8.42 -0.82 -24.51
N SER A 71 8.93 -0.54 -25.70
CA SER A 71 9.55 -1.56 -26.56
C SER A 71 11.06 -1.69 -26.41
N THR A 72 11.71 -0.71 -25.78
CA THR A 72 13.17 -0.66 -25.54
C THR A 72 13.60 -1.41 -24.27
N THR A 73 12.66 -1.92 -23.48
CA THR A 73 12.91 -2.65 -22.24
C THR A 73 12.38 -4.07 -22.29
N ARG A 74 13.01 -4.99 -21.54
CA ARG A 74 12.54 -6.38 -21.44
C ARG A 74 11.14 -6.48 -20.81
N ASP A 75 10.86 -5.63 -19.83
CA ASP A 75 9.52 -5.46 -19.28
C ASP A 75 8.75 -4.44 -20.11
N TYR A 76 7.79 -4.92 -20.89
CA TYR A 76 6.96 -4.10 -21.77
C TYR A 76 6.04 -3.14 -21.02
N PHE A 77 5.80 -3.39 -19.73
CA PHE A 77 4.89 -2.61 -18.89
C PHE A 77 5.62 -1.70 -17.91
N SER A 78 6.95 -1.67 -17.93
CA SER A 78 7.77 -0.81 -17.04
C SER A 78 7.28 0.65 -17.00
N ALA A 79 7.11 1.26 -18.18
CA ALA A 79 6.58 2.63 -18.30
C ALA A 79 5.15 2.80 -17.76
N HIS A 80 4.33 1.74 -17.77
CA HIS A 80 3.00 1.76 -17.16
C HIS A 80 3.11 1.84 -15.63
N TYR A 81 3.99 1.03 -15.03
CA TYR A 81 4.23 1.09 -13.57
C TYR A 81 4.72 2.46 -13.13
N ASP A 82 5.69 3.06 -13.85
CA ASP A 82 6.23 4.39 -13.54
C ASP A 82 5.14 5.46 -13.58
N ARG A 83 4.31 5.42 -14.64
CA ARG A 83 3.18 6.32 -14.80
C ARG A 83 2.16 6.13 -13.67
N MET A 84 1.80 4.89 -13.34
CA MET A 84 0.82 4.60 -12.29
C MET A 84 1.34 4.98 -10.91
N ALA A 85 2.63 4.76 -10.62
CA ALA A 85 3.26 5.23 -9.40
C ALA A 85 3.22 6.77 -9.31
N THR A 86 3.47 7.46 -10.42
CA THR A 86 3.40 8.93 -10.49
C THR A 86 1.99 9.44 -10.25
N LEU A 87 0.98 8.89 -10.93
CA LEU A 87 -0.42 9.27 -10.73
C LEU A 87 -0.89 8.97 -9.30
N ALA A 88 -0.52 7.80 -8.75
CA ALA A 88 -0.83 7.44 -7.37
C ALA A 88 -0.17 8.41 -6.36
N ARG A 89 1.08 8.85 -6.62
CA ARG A 89 1.75 9.88 -5.81
C ARG A 89 1.02 11.21 -5.87
N SER A 90 0.65 11.67 -7.06
CA SER A 90 -0.09 12.93 -7.23
C SER A 90 -1.46 12.88 -6.54
N SER A 91 -2.21 11.78 -6.69
CA SER A 91 -3.49 11.58 -5.99
C SER A 91 -3.32 11.52 -4.47
N ALA A 92 -2.27 10.86 -3.98
CA ALA A 92 -1.93 10.84 -2.56
C ALA A 92 -1.59 12.24 -2.02
N GLN A 93 -0.81 13.02 -2.76
CA GLN A 93 -0.52 14.40 -2.41
C GLN A 93 -1.81 15.24 -2.37
N ALA A 94 -2.70 15.10 -3.36
CA ALA A 94 -3.98 15.80 -3.37
C ALA A 94 -4.86 15.43 -2.16
N LEU A 95 -4.91 14.15 -1.79
CA LEU A 95 -5.62 13.67 -0.60
C LEU A 95 -5.10 14.39 0.66
N PHE A 96 -3.77 14.50 0.83
CA PHE A 96 -3.21 15.14 2.00
C PHE A 96 -3.17 16.67 1.93
N LYS A 97 -3.26 17.28 0.75
CA LYS A 97 -3.51 18.72 0.60
C LYS A 97 -4.85 19.14 1.18
N LEU A 98 -5.81 18.22 1.35
CA LEU A 98 -7.05 18.48 2.07
C LEU A 98 -6.81 18.94 3.52
N GLU A 99 -5.66 18.59 4.11
CA GLU A 99 -5.25 19.08 5.44
C GLU A 99 -5.13 20.60 5.53
N LEU A 100 -4.92 21.30 4.40
CA LEU A 100 -4.94 22.77 4.36
C LEU A 100 -6.34 23.34 4.68
N TYR A 101 -7.40 22.57 4.39
CA TYR A 101 -8.79 23.00 4.59
C TYR A 101 -9.37 22.49 5.91
N VAL A 102 -9.02 21.26 6.32
CA VAL A 102 -9.56 20.64 7.54
C VAL A 102 -8.64 20.76 8.76
N GLY A 103 -7.43 21.27 8.56
CA GLY A 103 -6.35 21.33 9.55
C GLY A 103 -5.41 20.13 9.50
N ARG A 104 -4.14 20.37 9.84
CA ARG A 104 -3.05 19.39 9.80
C ARG A 104 -3.39 18.14 10.62
N ASN A 105 -3.24 16.95 10.01
CA ASN A 105 -3.52 15.65 10.61
C ASN A 105 -4.96 15.46 11.14
N ARG A 106 -5.93 16.30 10.74
CA ARG A 106 -7.31 16.21 11.24
C ARG A 106 -8.24 15.33 10.40
N ILE A 107 -7.77 14.81 9.27
CA ILE A 107 -8.55 13.86 8.46
C ILE A 107 -8.78 12.58 9.28
N PRO A 108 -10.03 12.16 9.53
CA PRO A 108 -10.30 10.90 10.23
C PRO A 108 -9.78 9.69 9.44
N PRO A 109 -9.18 8.66 10.08
CA PRO A 109 -8.61 7.50 9.39
C PRO A 109 -9.60 6.75 8.51
N ALA A 110 -10.88 6.67 8.92
CA ALA A 110 -11.94 6.06 8.11
C ALA A 110 -12.16 6.80 6.79
N VAL A 111 -12.20 8.14 6.83
CA VAL A 111 -12.33 9.00 5.65
C VAL A 111 -11.07 8.91 4.79
N ALA A 112 -9.89 8.97 5.40
CA ALA A 112 -8.62 8.86 4.66
C ALA A 112 -8.49 7.50 3.95
N ARG A 113 -8.90 6.40 4.60
CA ARG A 113 -8.98 5.06 4.00
C ARG A 113 -9.95 5.04 2.82
N MET A 114 -11.13 5.63 2.95
CA MET A 114 -12.11 5.71 1.87
C MET A 114 -11.55 6.48 0.66
N LEU A 115 -10.93 7.64 0.91
CA LEU A 115 -10.30 8.46 -0.14
C LEU A 115 -9.12 7.73 -0.79
N TYR A 116 -8.30 7.01 -0.02
CA TYR A 116 -7.24 6.15 -0.56
C TYR A 116 -7.81 5.12 -1.53
N CYS A 117 -8.86 4.39 -1.12
CA CYS A 117 -9.49 3.38 -1.98
C CYS A 117 -10.05 3.98 -3.27
N ALA A 118 -10.62 5.19 -3.20
CA ALA A 118 -11.23 5.84 -4.36
C ALA A 118 -10.22 6.46 -5.33
N THR A 119 -9.12 7.05 -4.82
CA THR A 119 -8.26 7.95 -5.61
C THR A 119 -6.83 7.46 -5.80
N VAL A 120 -6.34 6.60 -4.91
CA VAL A 120 -4.95 6.09 -4.96
C VAL A 120 -4.93 4.63 -5.39
N ASP A 121 -5.76 3.79 -4.78
CA ASP A 121 -5.78 2.34 -5.04
C ASP A 121 -6.09 2.03 -6.51
N CYS A 122 -6.97 2.82 -7.15
CA CYS A 122 -7.32 2.67 -8.56
C CYS A 122 -6.12 2.80 -9.50
N HIS A 123 -5.16 3.67 -9.19
CA HIS A 123 -3.90 3.77 -9.94
C HIS A 123 -2.96 2.60 -9.62
N LEU A 124 -2.85 2.22 -8.34
CA LEU A 124 -1.98 1.14 -7.91
C LEU A 124 -2.37 -0.22 -8.51
N ILE A 125 -3.66 -0.48 -8.72
CA ILE A 125 -4.16 -1.72 -9.33
C ILE A 125 -4.36 -1.62 -10.84
N SER A 126 -4.08 -0.46 -11.46
CA SER A 126 -4.34 -0.26 -12.88
C SER A 126 -3.53 -1.23 -13.74
N GLY A 127 -4.22 -1.92 -14.66
CA GLY A 127 -3.63 -2.84 -15.62
C GLY A 127 -3.14 -4.17 -15.05
N SER A 128 -3.41 -4.50 -13.78
CA SER A 128 -2.98 -5.77 -13.17
C SER A 128 -3.67 -7.01 -13.75
N ASP A 129 -4.80 -6.83 -14.43
CA ASP A 129 -5.52 -7.86 -15.18
C ASP A 129 -4.83 -8.23 -16.50
N VAL A 130 -4.10 -7.29 -17.11
CA VAL A 130 -3.41 -7.50 -18.40
C VAL A 130 -1.91 -7.72 -18.21
N ALA A 131 -1.31 -7.07 -17.22
CA ALA A 131 0.11 -7.09 -16.94
C ALA A 131 0.38 -7.77 -15.58
N PRO A 132 0.60 -9.09 -15.56
CA PRO A 132 1.03 -9.78 -14.35
C PRO A 132 2.34 -9.20 -13.81
N ASP A 133 2.45 -9.13 -12.49
CA ASP A 133 3.59 -8.51 -11.85
C ASP A 133 4.83 -9.44 -11.88
N VAL A 134 5.66 -9.30 -12.92
CA VAL A 134 6.91 -10.06 -13.10
C VAL A 134 8.16 -9.32 -12.65
N SER A 135 8.08 -7.98 -12.55
CA SER A 135 9.20 -7.11 -12.18
C SER A 135 9.07 -6.69 -10.72
N GLN A 136 9.96 -7.20 -9.86
CA GLN A 136 9.93 -6.88 -8.43
C GLN A 136 10.22 -5.40 -8.16
N THR A 137 11.09 -4.77 -8.96
CA THR A 137 11.40 -3.33 -8.84
C THR A 137 10.16 -2.48 -9.12
N ALA A 138 9.40 -2.82 -10.15
CA ALA A 138 8.17 -2.10 -10.50
C ALA A 138 7.11 -2.18 -9.39
N ILE A 139 6.93 -3.37 -8.78
CA ILE A 139 6.02 -3.53 -7.62
C ILE A 139 6.51 -2.72 -6.42
N GLN A 140 7.82 -2.66 -6.18
CA GLN A 140 8.39 -1.94 -5.05
C GLN A 140 8.05 -0.45 -5.08
N ASP A 141 8.04 0.17 -6.25
CA ASP A 141 7.68 1.59 -6.40
C ASP A 141 6.22 1.84 -6.05
N LEU A 142 5.30 1.02 -6.55
CA LEU A 142 3.89 1.05 -6.15
C LEU A 142 3.72 0.82 -4.64
N SER A 143 4.47 -0.15 -4.09
CA SER A 143 4.45 -0.47 -2.66
C SER A 143 4.96 0.69 -1.81
N ARG A 144 5.97 1.44 -2.28
CA ARG A 144 6.51 2.62 -1.61
C ARG A 144 5.44 3.72 -1.50
N VAL A 145 4.70 3.97 -2.58
CA VAL A 145 3.58 4.92 -2.56
C VAL A 145 2.51 4.49 -1.56
N GLN A 146 2.07 3.23 -1.60
CA GLN A 146 1.07 2.70 -0.68
C GLN A 146 1.53 2.87 0.78
N LYS A 147 2.73 2.41 1.13
CA LYS A 147 3.27 2.51 2.49
C LYS A 147 3.39 3.97 2.96
N ARG A 148 3.79 4.91 2.08
CA ARG A 148 3.83 6.36 2.40
C ARG A 148 2.45 6.87 2.78
N VAL A 149 1.41 6.50 2.03
CA VAL A 149 0.03 6.90 2.34
C VAL A 149 -0.45 6.29 3.65
N LEU A 150 -0.26 4.98 3.86
CA LEU A 150 -0.70 4.32 5.10
C LEU A 150 0.00 4.91 6.34
N ARG A 151 1.29 5.20 6.26
CA ARG A 151 2.04 5.87 7.35
C ARG A 151 1.47 7.25 7.66
N ARG A 152 1.10 8.03 6.63
CA ARG A 152 0.45 9.34 6.81
C ARG A 152 -0.94 9.21 7.44
N ILE A 153 -1.75 8.21 7.04
CA ILE A 153 -3.05 7.94 7.67
C ILE A 153 -2.90 7.60 9.17
N LEU A 154 -1.87 6.81 9.50
CA LEU A 154 -1.61 6.32 10.86
C LEU A 154 -0.75 7.29 11.71
N LEU A 155 -0.22 8.36 11.11
CA LEU A 155 0.64 9.36 11.75
C LEU A 155 1.96 8.80 12.34
N VAL A 156 2.52 7.79 11.68
CA VAL A 156 3.75 7.08 12.09
C VAL A 156 4.93 7.31 11.14
N SER A 157 6.16 7.02 11.57
CA SER A 157 7.38 7.35 10.81
C SER A 157 7.71 6.34 9.70
N LYS A 158 8.73 6.64 8.90
CA LYS A 158 9.27 5.69 7.90
C LYS A 158 9.93 4.45 8.52
N HIS A 159 10.32 4.50 9.79
CA HIS A 159 11.01 3.42 10.52
C HIS A 159 10.05 2.40 11.17
N THR A 160 8.74 2.62 11.03
CA THR A 160 7.73 1.69 11.51
C THR A 160 7.80 0.34 10.80
N PRO A 161 7.68 -0.78 11.52
CA PRO A 161 7.37 -2.08 10.93
C PRO A 161 6.20 -2.03 9.93
N THR A 162 6.30 -2.78 8.83
CA THR A 162 5.32 -2.66 7.74
C THR A 162 4.00 -3.37 8.05
N ALA A 163 4.02 -4.53 8.73
CA ALA A 163 2.83 -5.35 8.92
C ALA A 163 1.65 -4.62 9.60
N PRO A 164 1.87 -3.82 10.68
CA PRO A 164 0.82 -2.99 11.27
C PRO A 164 0.18 -1.99 10.30
N LEU A 165 0.92 -1.47 9.30
CA LEU A 165 0.32 -0.54 8.33
C LEU A 165 -0.90 -1.16 7.63
N PHE A 166 -0.85 -2.46 7.35
CA PHE A 166 -1.90 -3.19 6.63
C PHE A 166 -2.97 -3.76 7.57
N THR A 167 -2.56 -4.39 8.68
CA THR A 167 -3.49 -5.03 9.62
C THR A 167 -4.32 -4.04 10.43
N GLU A 168 -3.82 -2.82 10.62
CA GLU A 168 -4.52 -1.77 11.38
C GLU A 168 -5.44 -0.91 10.51
N THR A 169 -5.12 -0.77 9.22
CA THR A 169 -5.95 0.00 8.28
C THR A 169 -6.99 -0.86 7.58
N GLY A 170 -6.83 -2.18 7.56
CA GLY A 170 -7.68 -3.05 6.75
C GLY A 170 -7.42 -2.93 5.25
N ILE A 171 -6.22 -2.50 4.86
CA ILE A 171 -5.79 -2.36 3.46
C ILE A 171 -4.78 -3.46 3.13
N MET A 172 -5.00 -4.16 2.01
CA MET A 172 -4.12 -5.23 1.55
C MET A 172 -2.86 -4.66 0.88
N PRO A 173 -1.67 -5.29 1.04
CA PRO A 173 -0.49 -4.91 0.26
C PRO A 173 -0.76 -4.96 -1.25
N VAL A 174 -0.18 -4.01 -1.99
CA VAL A 174 -0.47 -3.80 -3.43
C VAL A 174 -0.21 -5.04 -4.29
N GLY A 175 0.86 -5.80 -4.04
CA GLY A 175 1.18 -7.01 -4.82
C GLY A 175 0.07 -8.05 -4.78
N PRO A 176 -0.28 -8.61 -3.60
CA PRO A 176 -1.44 -9.49 -3.47
C PRO A 176 -2.75 -8.90 -3.98
N ARG A 177 -2.98 -7.60 -3.78
CA ARG A 177 -4.19 -6.92 -4.25
C ARG A 177 -4.30 -6.94 -5.77
N ARG A 178 -3.19 -6.74 -6.49
CA ARG A 178 -3.09 -6.82 -7.96
C ARG A 178 -3.27 -8.24 -8.46
N VAL A 179 -2.68 -9.23 -7.80
CA VAL A 179 -2.91 -10.65 -8.11
C VAL A 179 -4.39 -11.04 -7.94
N LEU A 180 -5.09 -10.51 -6.94
CA LEU A 180 -6.54 -10.76 -6.81
C LEU A 180 -7.34 -10.21 -8.00
N VAL A 181 -6.96 -9.04 -8.55
CA VAL A 181 -7.60 -8.48 -9.75
C VAL A 181 -7.29 -9.36 -10.96
N LEU A 182 -6.04 -9.79 -11.11
CA LEU A 182 -5.63 -10.74 -12.15
C LEU A 182 -6.44 -12.02 -12.12
N LEU A 183 -6.57 -12.65 -10.93
CA LEU A 183 -7.35 -13.87 -10.75
C LEU A 183 -8.82 -13.63 -11.10
N HIS A 184 -9.38 -12.48 -10.71
CA HIS A 184 -10.76 -12.13 -11.07
C HIS A 184 -10.96 -12.02 -12.59
N ALA A 185 -10.03 -11.35 -13.28
CA ALA A 185 -10.05 -11.27 -14.74
C ALA A 185 -9.90 -12.66 -15.39
N LEU A 186 -9.01 -13.50 -14.86
CA LEU A 186 -8.82 -14.87 -15.34
C LEU A 186 -10.09 -15.71 -15.19
N ALA A 187 -10.85 -15.55 -14.09
CA ALA A 187 -12.13 -16.22 -13.90
C ALA A 187 -13.15 -15.83 -14.98
N TYR A 188 -13.12 -14.57 -15.43
CA TYR A 188 -13.94 -14.12 -16.54
C TYR A 188 -13.45 -14.70 -17.88
N TYR A 189 -12.14 -14.72 -18.12
CA TYR A 189 -11.56 -15.21 -19.39
C TYR A 189 -11.86 -16.69 -19.66
N ILE A 190 -11.83 -17.55 -18.63
CA ILE A 190 -12.11 -18.99 -18.80
C ILE A 190 -13.59 -19.30 -19.08
N GLN A 191 -14.49 -18.35 -18.82
CA GLN A 191 -15.93 -18.49 -19.08
C GLN A 191 -16.34 -18.00 -20.47
N GLN A 192 -15.41 -17.40 -21.24
CA GLN A 192 -15.74 -16.89 -22.56
C GLN A 192 -15.99 -18.02 -23.56
N PRO A 193 -16.77 -17.77 -24.63
CA PRO A 193 -17.03 -18.76 -25.67
C PRO A 193 -15.74 -19.36 -26.26
N PRO A 194 -15.75 -20.62 -26.73
CA PRO A 194 -14.55 -21.26 -27.29
C PRO A 194 -13.94 -20.56 -28.51
N THR A 195 -14.74 -19.79 -29.23
CA THR A 195 -14.37 -19.00 -30.41
C THR A 195 -13.89 -17.58 -30.08
N ASP A 196 -14.03 -17.16 -28.83
CA ASP A 196 -13.59 -15.84 -28.39
C ASP A 196 -12.06 -15.72 -28.43
N LEU A 197 -11.57 -14.54 -28.82
CA LEU A 197 -10.13 -14.29 -28.96
C LEU A 197 -9.38 -14.46 -27.64
N LEU A 198 -9.99 -14.15 -26.50
CA LEU A 198 -9.39 -14.35 -25.18
C LEU A 198 -9.22 -15.84 -24.88
N THR A 199 -10.25 -16.65 -25.17
CA THR A 199 -10.19 -18.10 -24.99
C THR A 199 -9.11 -18.73 -25.87
N LEU A 200 -9.00 -18.29 -27.12
CA LEU A 200 -7.95 -18.74 -28.04
C LEU A 200 -6.56 -18.32 -27.56
N ALA A 201 -6.40 -17.07 -27.10
CA ALA A 201 -5.15 -16.58 -26.54
C ALA A 201 -4.73 -17.36 -25.27
N LEU A 202 -5.68 -17.68 -24.39
CA LEU A 202 -5.43 -18.51 -23.20
C LEU A 202 -4.98 -19.93 -23.57
N LYS A 203 -5.64 -20.57 -24.55
CA LYS A 203 -5.21 -21.89 -25.05
C LYS A 203 -3.78 -21.83 -25.62
N GLN A 204 -3.46 -20.78 -26.37
CA GLN A 204 -2.12 -20.57 -26.90
C GLN A 204 -1.09 -20.34 -25.76
N ALA A 205 -1.43 -19.53 -24.76
CA ALA A 205 -0.61 -19.32 -23.57
C ALA A 205 -0.37 -20.65 -22.83
N HIS A 206 -1.37 -21.51 -22.72
CA HIS A 206 -1.22 -22.84 -22.13
C HIS A 206 -0.23 -23.72 -22.92
N ILE A 207 -0.32 -23.75 -24.25
CA ILE A 207 0.65 -24.46 -25.10
C ILE A 207 2.07 -23.93 -24.90
N LEU A 208 2.24 -22.60 -24.81
CA LEU A 208 3.53 -21.97 -24.53
C LEU A 208 4.06 -22.33 -23.13
N ARG A 209 3.18 -22.37 -22.12
CA ARG A 209 3.52 -22.79 -20.75
C ARG A 209 4.03 -24.24 -20.72
N LEU A 210 3.39 -25.16 -21.44
CA LEU A 210 3.85 -26.55 -21.58
C LEU A 210 5.25 -26.63 -22.25
N LYS A 211 5.53 -25.72 -23.18
CA LYS A 211 6.85 -25.58 -23.83
C LYS A 211 7.87 -24.79 -23.01
N LYS A 212 7.55 -24.43 -21.76
CA LYS A 212 8.39 -23.62 -20.86
C LYS A 212 8.83 -22.28 -21.49
N LYS A 213 7.94 -21.65 -22.25
CA LYS A 213 8.15 -20.30 -22.81
C LYS A 213 7.39 -19.26 -21.98
N PHE A 214 7.94 -18.05 -21.89
CA PHE A 214 7.28 -16.93 -21.21
C PHE A 214 5.94 -16.60 -21.86
N ASN A 215 4.90 -16.44 -21.05
CA ASN A 215 3.54 -16.16 -21.47
C ASN A 215 2.71 -15.65 -20.29
N TYR A 216 1.52 -15.12 -20.58
CA TYR A 216 0.59 -14.60 -19.57
C TYR A 216 0.32 -15.55 -18.39
N LEU A 217 0.12 -16.86 -18.64
CA LEU A 217 -0.16 -17.82 -17.56
C LEU A 217 1.07 -18.16 -16.71
N SER A 218 2.28 -18.20 -17.30
CA SER A 218 3.50 -18.38 -16.50
C SER A 218 3.79 -17.15 -15.64
N ASP A 219 3.50 -15.97 -16.18
CA ASP A 219 3.75 -14.70 -15.51
C ASP A 219 2.74 -14.49 -14.37
N ALA A 220 1.48 -14.88 -14.58
CA ALA A 220 0.45 -14.93 -13.55
C ALA A 220 0.79 -15.91 -12.42
N ASP A 221 1.33 -17.08 -12.75
CA ASP A 221 1.77 -18.08 -11.77
C ASP A 221 2.95 -17.57 -10.94
N TYR A 222 3.92 -16.92 -11.59
CA TYR A 222 5.04 -16.26 -10.92
C TYR A 222 4.58 -15.13 -9.97
N ALA A 223 3.66 -14.27 -10.44
CA ALA A 223 3.09 -13.19 -9.62
C ALA A 223 2.34 -13.75 -8.39
N LEU A 224 1.59 -14.85 -8.56
CA LEU A 224 0.87 -15.52 -7.46
C LEU A 224 1.83 -16.07 -6.41
N GLN A 225 2.90 -16.76 -6.83
CA GLN A 225 3.92 -17.31 -5.93
C GLN A 225 4.66 -16.21 -5.17
N THR A 226 5.06 -15.15 -5.88
CA THR A 226 5.81 -14.04 -5.31
C THR A 226 4.97 -13.24 -4.31
N ALA A 227 3.70 -12.98 -4.63
CA ALA A 227 2.81 -12.20 -3.77
C ALA A 227 2.33 -12.96 -2.52
N SER A 228 2.18 -14.28 -2.61
CA SER A 228 1.65 -15.09 -1.51
C SER A 228 2.68 -15.44 -0.43
N HIS A 229 3.98 -15.25 -0.70
CA HIS A 229 5.07 -15.80 0.10
C HIS A 229 4.89 -17.32 0.36
N SER A 230 4.20 -18.02 -0.56
CA SER A 230 3.79 -19.42 -0.38
C SER A 230 3.87 -20.20 -1.69
N THR A 231 3.57 -21.49 -1.63
CA THR A 231 3.63 -22.42 -2.77
C THR A 231 2.34 -22.43 -3.60
N LEU A 232 1.56 -21.34 -3.60
CA LEU A 232 0.33 -21.27 -4.39
C LEU A 232 0.69 -21.24 -5.87
N SER A 233 0.06 -22.09 -6.67
CA SER A 233 0.30 -22.13 -8.11
C SER A 233 -0.99 -22.22 -8.91
N LEU A 234 -0.93 -21.70 -10.12
CA LEU A 234 -2.02 -21.82 -11.07
C LEU A 234 -2.04 -23.24 -11.66
N PRO A 235 -3.17 -23.95 -11.60
CA PRO A 235 -3.30 -25.26 -12.23
C PRO A 235 -3.18 -25.18 -13.75
N SER A 236 -3.15 -26.34 -14.40
CA SER A 236 -3.25 -26.41 -15.86
C SER A 236 -4.61 -25.90 -16.34
N LEU A 237 -4.65 -25.36 -17.56
CA LEU A 237 -5.87 -24.75 -18.12
C LEU A 237 -7.11 -25.66 -18.06
N PRO A 238 -7.03 -26.99 -18.31
CA PRO A 238 -8.20 -27.88 -18.20
C PRO A 238 -8.79 -28.01 -16.78
N HIS A 239 -7.98 -27.76 -15.75
CA HIS A 239 -8.39 -27.81 -14.34
C HIS A 239 -8.64 -26.42 -13.76
N LEU A 240 -8.48 -25.37 -14.56
CA LEU A 240 -8.69 -23.99 -14.15
C LEU A 240 -10.17 -23.64 -14.32
N THR A 241 -10.96 -23.84 -13.27
CA THR A 241 -12.39 -23.48 -13.23
C THR A 241 -12.64 -22.22 -12.39
N PRO A 242 -13.80 -21.57 -12.51
CA PRO A 242 -14.14 -20.41 -11.68
C PRO A 242 -14.10 -20.71 -10.18
N GLU A 243 -14.51 -21.92 -9.77
CA GLU A 243 -14.50 -22.38 -8.38
C GLU A 243 -13.07 -22.52 -7.87
N VAL A 244 -12.18 -23.09 -8.69
CA VAL A 244 -10.75 -23.22 -8.37
C VAL A 244 -10.11 -21.84 -8.21
N ILE A 245 -10.44 -20.89 -9.09
CA ILE A 245 -9.95 -19.51 -8.97
C ILE A 245 -10.51 -18.84 -7.71
N ALA A 246 -11.79 -19.01 -7.40
CA ALA A 246 -12.37 -18.48 -6.16
C ALA A 246 -11.68 -19.05 -4.91
N GLN A 247 -11.35 -20.34 -4.94
CA GLN A 247 -10.58 -20.98 -3.86
C GLN A 247 -9.15 -20.41 -3.78
N LEU A 248 -8.45 -20.25 -4.90
CA LEU A 248 -7.13 -19.59 -4.94
C LEU A 248 -7.16 -18.16 -4.40
N GLN A 249 -8.21 -17.38 -4.72
CA GLN A 249 -8.39 -16.04 -4.16
C GLN A 249 -8.56 -16.06 -2.64
N LYS A 250 -9.32 -17.04 -2.11
CA LYS A 250 -9.50 -17.25 -0.67
C LYS A 250 -8.18 -17.64 -0.01
N ASP A 251 -7.44 -18.55 -0.62
CA ASP A 251 -6.16 -19.03 -0.10
C ASP A 251 -5.08 -17.95 -0.12
N LEU A 252 -5.01 -17.16 -1.20
CA LEU A 252 -4.11 -16.00 -1.28
C LEU A 252 -4.41 -15.00 -0.16
N LYS A 253 -5.69 -14.64 0.05
CA LYS A 253 -6.10 -13.76 1.16
C LYS A 253 -5.66 -14.34 2.51
N ASN A 254 -5.93 -15.62 2.74
CA ASN A 254 -5.60 -16.29 3.99
C ASN A 254 -4.08 -16.30 4.24
N HIS A 255 -3.27 -16.68 3.26
CA HIS A 255 -1.81 -16.71 3.38
C HIS A 255 -1.23 -15.32 3.66
N VAL A 256 -1.66 -14.30 2.92
CA VAL A 256 -1.17 -12.93 3.10
C VAL A 256 -1.50 -12.41 4.50
N TRP A 257 -2.72 -12.61 4.97
CA TRP A 257 -3.10 -12.17 6.33
C TRP A 257 -2.42 -12.99 7.42
N SER A 258 -2.24 -14.30 7.24
CA SER A 258 -1.47 -15.14 8.17
C SER A 258 -0.01 -14.71 8.23
N TYR A 259 0.61 -14.40 7.09
CA TYR A 259 1.99 -13.93 7.01
C TYR A 259 2.17 -12.60 7.74
N LEU A 260 1.29 -11.62 7.50
CA LEU A 260 1.34 -10.33 8.20
C LEU A 260 1.09 -10.46 9.70
N GLU A 261 0.22 -11.37 10.12
CA GLU A 261 0.01 -11.70 11.53
C GLU A 261 1.27 -12.31 12.15
N GLN A 262 1.90 -13.27 11.47
CA GLN A 262 3.14 -13.89 11.92
C GLN A 262 4.28 -12.87 12.06
N GLU A 263 4.43 -11.95 11.10
CA GLU A 263 5.38 -10.83 11.19
C GLU A 263 5.15 -9.96 12.43
N ILE A 264 3.90 -9.77 12.86
CA ILE A 264 3.57 -9.08 14.10
C ILE A 264 4.01 -9.92 15.31
N GLN A 265 3.64 -11.20 15.37
CA GLN A 265 3.96 -12.09 16.49
C GLN A 265 5.47 -12.28 16.69
N GLN A 266 6.24 -12.31 15.61
CA GLN A 266 7.70 -12.50 15.67
C GLN A 266 8.45 -11.21 16.01
N ASN A 267 7.85 -10.04 15.77
CA ASN A 267 8.50 -8.77 16.03
C ASN A 267 8.37 -8.35 17.50
N ARG A 268 9.50 -8.36 18.22
CA ARG A 268 9.56 -7.96 19.63
C ARG A 268 9.06 -6.54 19.90
N ARG A 269 9.18 -5.61 18.94
CA ARG A 269 8.71 -4.22 19.09
C ARG A 269 7.18 -4.12 19.09
N LEU A 270 6.49 -5.13 18.57
CA LEU A 270 5.04 -5.16 18.40
C LEU A 270 4.34 -6.03 19.45
N TYR A 271 4.98 -6.30 20.58
CA TYR A 271 4.45 -7.19 21.62
C TYR A 271 3.07 -6.77 22.16
N LEU A 272 2.76 -5.47 22.14
CA LEU A 272 1.43 -4.95 22.50
C LEU A 272 0.33 -5.38 21.51
N LEU A 273 0.71 -5.77 20.28
CA LEU A 273 -0.20 -6.30 19.25
C LEU A 273 -0.27 -7.83 19.24
N HIS A 274 0.55 -8.53 20.02
CA HIS A 274 0.54 -9.99 20.09
C HIS A 274 -0.77 -10.54 20.63
N ASP A 275 -1.25 -11.62 20.01
CA ASP A 275 -2.53 -12.30 20.31
C ASP A 275 -3.74 -11.38 20.49
N ARG A 276 -3.74 -10.23 19.81
CA ARG A 276 -4.79 -9.23 19.96
C ARG A 276 -6.14 -9.75 19.49
N LEU A 277 -7.15 -9.47 20.29
CA LEU A 277 -8.56 -9.56 19.91
C LEU A 277 -9.14 -8.16 19.66
N GLU A 278 -9.91 -8.02 18.59
CA GLU A 278 -10.63 -6.77 18.29
C GLU A 278 -11.85 -6.66 19.19
N PRO A 279 -12.02 -5.55 19.93
CA PRO A 279 -13.22 -5.31 20.71
C PRO A 279 -14.37 -4.87 19.80
N LEU A 280 -15.55 -5.43 20.04
CA LEU A 280 -16.79 -5.07 19.37
C LEU A 280 -17.64 -4.18 20.28
N GLN A 281 -18.59 -3.46 19.69
CA GLN A 281 -19.46 -2.52 20.41
C GLN A 281 -20.40 -3.22 21.41
N ASP A 282 -20.67 -4.51 21.20
CA ASP A 282 -21.45 -5.34 22.12
C ASP A 282 -20.65 -5.84 23.33
N GLY A 283 -19.38 -5.42 23.46
CA GLY A 283 -18.47 -5.84 24.53
C GLY A 283 -17.78 -7.18 24.28
N SER A 284 -18.10 -7.88 23.19
CA SER A 284 -17.43 -9.12 22.81
C SER A 284 -16.07 -8.86 22.14
N TYR A 285 -15.23 -9.89 22.11
CA TYR A 285 -13.89 -9.84 21.52
C TYR A 285 -13.79 -10.87 20.41
N LYS A 286 -13.27 -10.46 19.26
CA LYS A 286 -13.10 -11.35 18.10
C LYS A 286 -11.69 -11.29 17.55
N HIS A 287 -11.15 -12.45 17.19
CA HIS A 287 -9.92 -12.49 16.40
C HIS A 287 -10.19 -11.98 14.98
N ILE A 288 -9.64 -10.81 14.65
CA ILE A 288 -9.75 -10.18 13.33
C ILE A 288 -8.34 -9.81 12.87
N ARG A 289 -7.84 -10.50 11.85
CA ARG A 289 -6.49 -10.29 11.30
C ARG A 289 -6.28 -8.90 10.73
N SER A 290 -7.31 -8.34 10.09
CA SER A 290 -7.22 -7.06 9.41
C SER A 290 -8.57 -6.36 9.37
N THR A 291 -8.61 -5.14 9.88
CA THR A 291 -9.75 -4.22 9.83
C THR A 291 -9.25 -2.81 10.13
N LEU A 292 -10.06 -1.79 9.84
CA LEU A 292 -9.81 -0.47 10.41
C LEU A 292 -10.10 -0.55 11.91
N ARG A 293 -9.05 -0.44 12.73
CA ARG A 293 -9.10 -0.77 14.16
C ARG A 293 -9.95 0.21 14.97
N HIS A 294 -10.58 -0.32 16.03
CA HIS A 294 -11.46 0.43 16.92
C HIS A 294 -10.81 1.73 17.40
N TYR A 295 -9.55 1.71 17.84
CA TYR A 295 -8.86 2.90 18.34
C TYR A 295 -8.61 3.98 17.28
N LEU A 296 -8.54 3.61 16.00
CA LEU A 296 -8.42 4.59 14.91
C LEU A 296 -9.73 5.32 14.64
N VAL A 297 -10.85 4.71 15.00
CA VAL A 297 -12.20 5.26 14.83
C VAL A 297 -12.67 5.99 16.09
N GLN A 298 -12.47 5.39 17.27
CA GLN A 298 -12.96 5.89 18.54
C GLN A 298 -12.16 7.08 19.08
N VAL A 299 -10.84 7.15 18.80
CA VAL A 299 -10.01 8.26 19.26
C VAL A 299 -10.12 9.43 18.27
N SER A 300 -10.99 10.38 18.59
CA SER A 300 -11.28 11.57 17.77
C SER A 300 -10.09 12.55 17.70
N VAL A 301 -9.39 12.76 18.81
CA VAL A 301 -8.26 13.70 18.91
C VAL A 301 -7.01 13.14 18.20
N PRO A 302 -6.51 13.77 17.12
CA PRO A 302 -5.41 13.22 16.34
C PRO A 302 -4.11 13.04 17.13
N ALA A 303 -3.79 13.96 18.05
CA ALA A 303 -2.58 13.88 18.87
C ALA A 303 -2.59 12.66 19.82
N HIS A 304 -3.76 12.36 20.39
CA HIS A 304 -3.97 11.18 21.24
C HIS A 304 -3.83 9.90 20.41
N ARG A 305 -4.50 9.87 19.25
CA ARG A 305 -4.42 8.74 18.31
C ARG A 305 -3.00 8.49 17.83
N ARG A 306 -2.25 9.54 17.46
CA ARG A 306 -0.84 9.44 17.06
C ARG A 306 0.03 8.83 18.15
N SER A 307 -0.14 9.28 19.40
CA SER A 307 0.65 8.79 20.54
C SER A 307 0.37 7.32 20.84
N LEU A 308 -0.92 6.93 20.82
CA LEU A 308 -1.32 5.54 20.99
C LEU A 308 -0.82 4.66 19.84
N THR A 309 -0.93 5.11 18.59
CA THR A 309 -0.48 4.35 17.42
C THR A 309 1.03 4.13 17.47
N LYS A 310 1.81 5.18 17.77
CA LYS A 310 3.26 5.08 17.97
C LYS A 310 3.65 4.08 19.06
N LEU A 311 2.93 4.09 20.19
CA LEU A 311 3.12 3.12 21.27
C LEU A 311 2.93 1.68 20.75
N LEU A 312 1.80 1.41 20.09
CA LEU A 312 1.48 0.07 19.57
C LEU A 312 2.47 -0.40 18.50
N PHE A 313 3.06 0.54 17.76
CA PHE A 313 3.87 0.27 16.57
C PHE A 313 5.35 0.11 16.86
N GLY A 314 5.75 0.13 18.14
CA GLY A 314 7.15 0.04 18.48
C GLY A 314 7.91 1.36 18.36
N GLU A 315 7.24 2.49 18.12
CA GLU A 315 7.81 3.83 17.94
C GLU A 315 7.64 4.69 19.19
N SER A 316 8.05 4.15 20.34
CA SER A 316 7.98 4.90 21.59
C SER A 316 9.26 5.67 21.87
N ILE A 317 9.12 6.69 22.70
CA ILE A 317 10.23 7.49 23.25
C ILE A 317 10.96 6.77 24.40
N TYR A 318 10.55 5.54 24.75
CA TYR A 318 11.06 4.81 25.89
C TYR A 318 12.29 3.98 25.52
N TYR A 319 13.30 3.96 26.40
CA TYR A 319 14.57 3.34 26.10
C TYR A 319 14.49 1.85 25.76
N SER A 320 13.54 1.09 26.35
CA SER A 320 13.37 -0.34 26.01
C SER A 320 12.99 -0.59 24.55
N MET A 321 12.52 0.45 23.85
CA MET A 321 12.08 0.39 22.46
C MET A 321 13.01 1.15 21.51
N SER A 322 14.07 1.79 22.03
CA SER A 322 15.11 2.47 21.24
C SER A 322 16.25 1.50 20.91
N LEU A 323 16.53 1.33 19.61
CA LEU A 323 17.45 0.34 19.06
C LEU A 323 18.95 0.71 19.12
N HIS A 324 19.30 1.86 19.71
CA HIS A 324 20.69 2.33 19.66
C HIS A 324 21.48 1.78 20.83
N GLY A 325 22.20 0.66 20.63
CA GLY A 325 23.47 0.30 21.31
C GLY A 325 23.53 0.23 22.85
N VAL A 326 22.45 0.54 23.55
CA VAL A 326 22.40 0.60 25.01
C VAL A 326 22.06 -0.80 25.52
N SER A 327 22.98 -1.39 26.30
CA SER A 327 22.77 -2.68 26.96
C SER A 327 21.56 -2.61 27.90
N ASP A 328 20.84 -3.72 28.11
CA ASP A 328 19.62 -3.72 28.93
C ASP A 328 19.86 -3.16 30.35
N ALA A 329 21.07 -3.28 30.88
CA ALA A 329 21.51 -2.73 32.16
C ALA A 329 21.56 -1.19 32.21
N GLN A 330 21.64 -0.50 31.07
CA GLN A 330 21.73 0.96 30.95
C GLN A 330 20.39 1.63 30.60
N ARG A 331 19.32 0.84 30.40
CA ARG A 331 17.98 1.34 30.04
C ARG A 331 17.14 1.74 31.24
N THR A 332 17.76 2.29 32.28
CA THR A 332 17.04 2.70 33.49
C THR A 332 16.11 3.88 33.21
N CYS A 333 14.99 3.91 33.92
CA CYS A 333 13.98 4.95 33.83
C CYS A 333 14.57 6.31 34.14
N ARG A 334 14.35 7.27 33.23
CA ARG A 334 14.85 8.66 33.38
C ARG A 334 14.30 9.39 34.60
N MET A 335 13.21 8.90 35.18
CA MET A 335 12.53 9.53 36.30
C MET A 335 12.92 8.88 37.63
N CYS A 336 12.85 7.55 37.73
CA CYS A 336 13.07 6.84 38.99
C CYS A 336 14.47 6.24 39.13
N HIS A 337 15.23 6.10 38.03
CA HIS A 337 16.56 5.49 37.94
C HIS A 337 16.70 4.05 38.47
N GLY A 338 15.62 3.42 38.96
CA GLY A 338 15.68 2.11 39.62
C GLY A 338 15.14 0.94 38.80
N HIS A 339 14.39 1.17 37.71
CA HIS A 339 13.76 0.13 36.89
C HIS A 339 14.01 0.38 35.40
N ILE A 340 13.83 -0.63 34.54
CA ILE A 340 13.94 -0.48 33.09
C ILE A 340 12.81 0.43 32.56
N GLU A 341 13.13 1.36 31.67
CA GLU A 341 12.15 2.27 31.06
C GLU A 341 11.33 1.56 29.97
N THR A 342 10.26 0.88 30.39
CA THR A 342 9.24 0.31 29.51
C THR A 342 8.00 1.18 29.43
N PRO A 343 7.14 1.02 28.41
CA PRO A 343 5.84 1.69 28.37
C PRO A 343 4.99 1.41 29.61
N GLU A 344 4.98 0.16 30.08
CA GLU A 344 4.26 -0.26 31.29
C GLU A 344 4.79 0.47 32.51
N HIS A 345 6.11 0.58 32.62
CA HIS A 345 6.73 1.31 33.72
C HIS A 345 6.35 2.78 33.69
N ALA A 346 6.51 3.44 32.54
CA ALA A 346 6.19 4.85 32.39
C ALA A 346 4.69 5.14 32.59
N LEU A 347 3.82 4.28 32.09
CA LEU A 347 2.37 4.49 32.13
C LEU A 347 1.76 4.03 33.46
N LEU A 348 2.12 2.86 34.00
CA LEU A 348 1.34 2.21 35.06
C LEU A 348 2.10 2.02 36.39
N GLN A 349 3.42 2.22 36.43
CA GLN A 349 4.23 1.83 37.61
C GLN A 349 5.08 2.97 38.21
N CYS A 350 5.68 3.84 37.40
CA CYS A 350 6.69 4.80 37.85
C CYS A 350 6.10 6.01 38.58
N TRP A 351 6.21 6.11 39.90
CA TRP A 351 5.66 7.24 40.68
C TRP A 351 6.67 8.37 40.98
N ALA A 352 7.89 8.28 40.43
CA ALA A 352 8.96 9.23 40.75
C ALA A 352 8.71 10.67 40.26
N ASN A 353 7.81 10.87 39.29
CA ASN A 353 7.48 12.19 38.76
C ASN A 353 6.06 12.61 39.17
N GLU A 354 5.93 13.71 39.91
CA GLU A 354 4.64 14.16 40.45
C GLU A 354 3.63 14.55 39.37
N ARG A 355 4.08 15.07 38.21
CA ARG A 355 3.16 15.38 37.09
C ARG A 355 2.54 14.13 36.52
N VAL A 356 3.35 13.07 36.35
CA VAL A 356 2.87 11.75 35.90
C VAL A 356 1.94 11.14 36.93
N ALA A 357 2.29 11.22 38.22
CA ALA A 357 1.44 10.76 39.31
C ALA A 357 0.07 11.45 39.29
N ALA A 358 0.03 12.77 39.10
CA ALA A 358 -1.22 13.53 38.97
C ALA A 358 -2.06 13.10 37.75
N ILE A 359 -1.43 12.90 36.58
CA ILE A 359 -2.10 12.39 35.38
C ILE A 359 -2.72 11.02 35.64
N ARG A 360 -2.01 10.12 36.34
CA ARG A 360 -2.54 8.79 36.71
C ARG A 360 -3.70 8.88 37.67
N ARG A 361 -3.60 9.66 38.76
CA ARG A 361 -4.70 9.83 39.73
C ARG A 361 -5.96 10.32 39.03
N THR A 362 -5.81 11.26 38.09
CA THR A 362 -6.91 11.77 37.26
C THR A 362 -7.49 10.65 36.40
N PHE A 363 -6.65 9.91 35.68
CA PHE A 363 -7.08 8.79 34.85
C PHE A 363 -7.83 7.71 35.65
N THR A 364 -7.29 7.26 36.79
CA THR A 364 -7.93 6.26 37.65
C THR A 364 -9.24 6.77 38.25
N SER A 365 -9.30 8.04 38.66
CA SER A 365 -10.53 8.64 39.16
C SER A 365 -11.63 8.66 38.09
N THR A 366 -11.29 9.02 36.85
CA THR A 366 -12.23 8.98 35.71
C THR A 366 -12.73 7.57 35.44
N LEU A 367 -11.85 6.55 35.47
CA LEU A 367 -12.27 5.15 35.31
C LEU A 367 -13.20 4.69 36.44
N GLY A 368 -12.94 5.11 37.67
CA GLY A 368 -13.79 4.82 38.83
C GLY A 368 -15.18 5.45 38.74
N ILE A 369 -15.26 6.71 38.28
CA ILE A 369 -16.54 7.40 38.03
C ILE A 369 -17.33 6.69 36.94
N ALA A 370 -16.65 6.22 35.89
CA ALA A 370 -17.27 5.45 34.81
C ALA A 370 -17.65 4.01 35.21
N GLN A 371 -17.43 3.62 36.48
CA GLN A 371 -17.68 2.27 37.02
C GLN A 371 -16.97 1.15 36.26
N ILE A 372 -15.83 1.47 35.66
CA ILE A 372 -15.07 0.50 34.87
C ILE A 372 -14.05 -0.16 35.77
N TYR A 373 -14.06 -1.50 35.79
CA TYR A 373 -13.09 -2.29 36.52
C TYR A 373 -11.67 -2.00 36.00
N HIS A 374 -10.85 -1.43 36.88
CA HIS A 374 -9.45 -1.10 36.65
C HIS A 374 -8.64 -1.54 37.88
N PRO A 375 -7.35 -1.85 37.71
CA PRO A 375 -6.56 -2.32 38.82
C PRO A 375 -6.09 -1.14 39.68
N VAL A 376 -5.77 -1.43 40.94
CA VAL A 376 -5.10 -0.46 41.80
C VAL A 376 -3.66 -0.30 41.32
N LEU A 377 -3.24 0.94 41.05
CA LEU A 377 -1.88 1.28 40.66
C LEU A 377 -1.01 1.57 41.89
N PRO A 378 0.32 1.28 41.87
CA PRO A 378 1.10 0.68 40.79
C PRO A 378 0.88 -0.83 40.60
N LEU A 379 1.08 -1.31 39.38
CA LEU A 379 1.03 -2.74 39.05
C LEU A 379 2.38 -3.42 39.18
N SER A 380 2.36 -4.72 39.45
CA SER A 380 3.54 -5.58 39.30
C SER A 380 3.94 -5.72 37.82
N ASP A 381 5.21 -6.02 37.56
CA ASP A 381 5.73 -6.18 36.19
C ASP A 381 4.95 -7.24 35.38
N GLU A 382 4.61 -8.36 36.03
CA GLU A 382 3.87 -9.47 35.41
C GLU A 382 2.46 -9.07 34.94
N SER A 383 1.81 -8.14 35.64
CA SER A 383 0.42 -7.74 35.37
C SER A 383 0.30 -6.47 34.54
N ALA A 384 1.36 -5.66 34.43
CA ALA A 384 1.30 -4.36 33.78
C ALA A 384 1.06 -4.44 32.26
N VAL A 385 1.68 -5.40 31.56
CA VAL A 385 1.46 -5.61 30.12
C VAL A 385 0.03 -6.03 29.84
N PHE A 386 -0.48 -6.99 30.61
CA PHE A 386 -1.86 -7.48 30.50
C PHE A 386 -2.87 -6.34 30.65
N TRP A 387 -2.70 -5.52 31.69
CA TRP A 387 -3.59 -4.40 31.95
C TRP A 387 -3.46 -3.28 30.92
N LEU A 388 -2.25 -2.98 30.44
CA LEU A 388 -2.06 -2.02 29.37
C LEU A 388 -2.79 -2.45 28.09
N LYS A 389 -2.64 -3.72 27.68
CA LYS A 389 -3.42 -4.29 26.56
C LYS A 389 -4.92 -4.17 26.81
N LYS A 390 -5.39 -4.56 28.00
CA LYS A 390 -6.82 -4.51 28.36
C LYS A 390 -7.40 -3.09 28.28
N LEU A 391 -6.64 -2.07 28.71
CA LEU A 391 -7.06 -0.66 28.63
C LEU A 391 -7.07 -0.11 27.19
N ILE A 392 -6.13 -0.53 26.35
CA ILE A 392 -6.05 -0.09 24.95
C ILE A 392 -7.13 -0.77 24.10
N PHE A 393 -7.35 -2.06 24.31
CA PHE A 393 -8.30 -2.87 23.53
C PHE A 393 -9.70 -2.92 24.17
N HIS A 394 -10.05 -1.98 25.04
CA HIS A 394 -11.43 -1.80 25.48
C HIS A 394 -12.13 -0.75 24.61
N TYR A 395 -13.33 -1.08 24.11
CA TYR A 395 -14.06 -0.24 23.16
C TYR A 395 -14.33 1.18 23.69
N ASP A 396 -14.94 1.30 24.87
CA ASP A 396 -15.36 2.62 25.39
C ASP A 396 -14.24 3.43 26.04
N ILE A 397 -13.18 2.78 26.53
CA ILE A 397 -12.13 3.43 27.31
C ILE A 397 -11.01 3.94 26.41
N VAL A 398 -10.84 3.38 25.20
CA VAL A 398 -9.70 3.71 24.36
C VAL A 398 -9.49 5.21 24.12
N PRO A 399 -10.52 6.09 24.04
CA PRO A 399 -10.30 7.53 23.97
C PRO A 399 -9.60 8.10 25.21
N LEU A 400 -10.04 7.67 26.41
CA LEU A 400 -9.43 8.04 27.69
C LEU A 400 -8.01 7.47 27.82
N THR A 401 -7.82 6.20 27.45
CA THR A 401 -6.49 5.56 27.43
C THR A 401 -5.55 6.29 26.48
N ALA A 402 -6.00 6.69 25.29
CA ALA A 402 -5.19 7.43 24.32
C ALA A 402 -4.80 8.82 24.83
N GLN A 403 -5.73 9.53 25.48
CA GLN A 403 -5.45 10.82 26.14
C GLN A 403 -4.42 10.65 27.25
N PHE A 404 -4.59 9.62 28.09
CA PHE A 404 -3.66 9.28 29.16
C PHE A 404 -2.25 9.02 28.62
N VAL A 405 -2.13 8.14 27.61
CA VAL A 405 -0.86 7.85 26.93
C VAL A 405 -0.22 9.12 26.38
N HIS A 406 -1.00 9.97 25.71
CA HIS A 406 -0.50 11.23 25.15
C HIS A 406 0.04 12.20 26.22
N ASN A 407 -0.71 12.39 27.30
CA ASN A 407 -0.31 13.29 28.38
C ASN A 407 0.98 12.81 29.06
N VAL A 408 1.11 11.49 29.28
CA VAL A 408 2.34 10.88 29.79
C VAL A 408 3.50 11.07 28.80
N TYR A 409 3.27 10.84 27.51
CA TYR A 409 4.27 11.05 26.46
C TYR A 409 4.79 12.50 26.43
N ARG A 410 3.93 13.50 26.63
CA ARG A 410 4.35 14.92 26.70
C ARG A 410 5.34 15.14 27.84
N VAL A 411 5.04 14.63 29.03
CA VAL A 411 5.92 14.76 30.19
C VAL A 411 7.25 14.04 29.96
N TRP A 412 7.23 12.81 29.42
CA TRP A 412 8.45 12.02 29.17
C TRP A 412 9.32 12.55 28.03
N SER A 413 8.73 13.22 27.05
CA SER A 413 9.47 13.86 25.95
C SER A 413 10.03 15.24 26.31
N GLY A 414 9.73 15.76 27.51
CA GLY A 414 10.12 17.10 27.94
C GLY A 414 9.32 18.24 27.29
N ARG A 415 8.30 17.94 26.47
CA ARG A 415 7.41 18.94 25.88
C ARG A 415 6.38 19.40 26.92
N GLN A 416 6.48 20.66 27.37
CA GLN A 416 5.60 21.22 28.41
C GLN A 416 4.11 21.19 28.02
N LEU A 417 3.22 21.17 29.01
CA LEU A 417 1.75 21.20 28.92
C LEU A 417 1.17 22.58 28.50
N ALA A 418 1.90 23.37 27.72
CA ALA A 418 1.38 24.63 27.19
C ALA A 418 0.36 24.34 26.06
N ALA A 419 -0.66 25.20 25.97
CA ALA A 419 -1.82 25.10 25.10
C ALA A 419 -1.45 24.89 23.62
N ASP A 420 -2.34 24.21 22.90
CA ASP A 420 -2.29 23.95 21.46
C ASP A 420 -2.09 25.25 20.65
N ASN A 421 -0.85 25.68 20.47
CA ASN A 421 -0.45 26.63 19.44
C ASN A 421 0.69 26.00 18.64
N GLU A 422 0.34 25.61 17.42
CA GLU A 422 1.20 25.55 16.23
C GLU A 422 2.68 25.23 16.49
N GLU A 423 3.01 23.96 16.73
CA GLU A 423 4.38 23.51 16.56
C GLU A 423 4.59 22.85 15.20
N ASN A 424 5.25 23.67 14.38
CA ASN A 424 6.06 23.42 13.22
C ASN A 424 7.09 22.29 13.50
N ASP A 425 6.65 21.04 13.45
CA ASP A 425 7.56 19.88 13.37
C ASP A 425 7.98 19.75 11.90
N GLY A 426 9.27 20.04 11.66
CA GLY A 426 9.91 20.26 10.37
C GLY A 426 9.67 19.15 9.37
N GLY A 427 9.54 19.56 8.10
CA GLY A 427 9.67 18.66 6.98
C GLY A 427 11.02 17.96 7.07
N GLU A 428 11.00 16.64 7.24
CA GLU A 428 12.10 15.83 6.75
C GLU A 428 12.14 16.04 5.23
N ASP A 429 13.27 16.57 4.76
CA ASP A 429 13.68 16.77 3.36
C ASP A 429 12.86 16.00 2.32
N ASP A 430 12.07 16.75 1.56
CA ASP A 430 11.63 16.38 0.21
C ASP A 430 12.71 16.82 -0.84
N SER A 431 13.98 17.03 -0.44
CA SER A 431 15.08 17.33 -1.36
C SER A 431 15.86 16.06 -1.74
N GLU A 432 15.32 15.30 -2.67
CA GLU A 432 16.08 14.53 -3.66
C GLU A 432 15.16 14.36 -4.87
N ILE A 433 14.93 15.49 -5.55
CA ILE A 433 14.45 15.54 -6.92
C ILE A 433 15.57 16.22 -7.69
N GLU A 434 16.42 15.42 -8.34
CA GLU A 434 17.16 15.89 -9.49
C GLU A 434 16.13 16.07 -10.62
N ASP A 435 15.61 17.29 -10.74
CA ASP A 435 14.85 17.72 -11.91
C ASP A 435 15.83 17.84 -13.08
N GLY A 436 15.82 16.84 -13.96
CA GLY A 436 16.25 17.03 -15.33
C GLY A 436 15.19 17.82 -16.07
N GLU A 437 15.26 19.15 -15.99
CA GLU A 437 14.56 20.06 -16.89
C GLU A 437 14.93 19.69 -18.34
N MET A 438 13.95 19.16 -19.07
CA MET A 438 14.03 19.04 -20.52
C MET A 438 13.16 20.18 -21.07
N ASP A 439 13.83 21.27 -21.44
CA ASP A 439 13.24 22.43 -22.09
C ASP A 439 12.41 21.98 -23.31
N VAL A 440 11.10 22.15 -23.22
CA VAL A 440 10.21 22.16 -24.38
C VAL A 440 10.10 23.63 -24.80
N ASN A 441 10.94 24.03 -25.75
CA ASN A 441 10.74 25.26 -26.50
C ASN A 441 9.57 25.05 -27.47
N GLU A 442 8.37 25.44 -27.04
CA GLU A 442 7.30 25.88 -27.94
C GLU A 442 7.39 27.41 -28.03
N ASN A 443 7.85 27.91 -29.16
CA ASN A 443 7.54 29.25 -29.65
C ASN A 443 7.21 29.09 -31.14
N ASP A 444 5.91 28.98 -31.42
CA ASP A 444 5.33 29.50 -32.65
C ASP A 444 5.19 31.01 -32.46
N ASP A 445 5.80 31.81 -33.33
CA ASP A 445 5.08 32.74 -34.22
C ASP A 445 6.03 33.75 -34.91
N ASP A 446 5.68 33.96 -36.17
CA ASP A 446 5.87 35.15 -37.02
C ASP A 446 7.17 35.42 -37.81
N ASP A 447 6.88 35.68 -39.11
CA ASP A 447 7.60 36.44 -40.12
C ASP A 447 8.54 35.75 -41.15
N ILE A 448 7.95 35.62 -42.36
CA ILE A 448 8.49 35.58 -43.74
C ILE A 448 8.93 34.23 -44.32
#